data_AF-A0A0F5K3B8-F1
#
_entry.id   AF-A0A0F5K3B8-F1
#
_cell.length_a   1.000
_cell.length_b   1.000
_cell.length_c   1.000
_cell.angle_alpha   90.00
_cell.angle_beta   90.00
_cell.angle_gamma   90.00
#
_symmetry.space_group_name_H-M   'P 1'
#
loop_
_entity.id
_entity.type
_entity.pdbx_description
1 polymer ?
#
loop_
_entity_poly.entity_id
_entity_poly.type
_entity_poly.pdbx_seq_one_letter_code
_entity_poly.pdbx_strand_id
1 'polypeptide(L)'
;MRLNGVENEPLGIVKLAEAIRLASEADVDLVEIAPNAAPPVCRLMDYGKFKYQESKKAHEAKLKQKIVEVKEVKFRPGTDDGDYNVKLRNLTRFLDEGDKAKITLRFRGREMAHQEIGMRMLERLRTDLDEVGQVEQMPKMEGRQMVMVIGPRRKK
;
A
#
# COMPACT_ATOMS: atom_id res chain seq x y z
N MET A 1 -34.14 3.53 22.06
CA MET A 1 -32.96 3.02 21.34
C MET A 1 -33.09 1.51 21.19
N ARG A 2 -32.50 0.91 20.17
CA ARG A 2 -32.35 -0.56 20.09
C ARG A 2 -31.09 -0.95 20.86
N LEU A 3 -31.22 -1.86 21.83
CA LEU A 3 -30.13 -2.27 22.70
C LEU A 3 -29.72 -3.72 22.43
N ASN A 4 -28.42 -3.94 22.35
CA ASN A 4 -27.80 -5.25 22.43
C ASN A 4 -27.08 -5.41 23.77
N GLY A 5 -27.20 -6.57 24.40
CA GLY A 5 -26.49 -6.91 25.63
C GLY A 5 -25.02 -7.22 25.40
N VAL A 6 -24.34 -7.68 26.46
CA VAL A 6 -22.88 -7.85 26.51
C VAL A 6 -22.39 -8.94 25.57
N GLU A 7 -23.17 -10.00 25.40
CA GLU A 7 -22.89 -11.13 24.51
C GLU A 7 -23.49 -10.93 23.10
N ASN A 8 -23.82 -9.67 22.74
CA ASN A 8 -24.51 -9.27 21.51
C ASN A 8 -25.97 -9.73 21.38
N GLU A 9 -26.57 -10.24 22.45
CA GLU A 9 -27.97 -10.65 22.47
C GLU A 9 -28.90 -9.44 22.25
N PRO A 10 -29.95 -9.57 21.42
CA PRO A 10 -30.88 -8.48 21.19
C PRO A 10 -31.81 -8.30 22.40
N LEU A 11 -31.70 -7.18 23.11
CA LEU A 11 -32.59 -6.82 24.22
C LEU A 11 -33.80 -6.00 23.73
N GLY A 12 -33.85 -5.66 22.44
CA GLY A 12 -34.98 -4.98 21.82
C GLY A 12 -34.92 -3.45 21.95
N ILE A 13 -36.07 -2.80 21.90
CA ILE A 13 -36.17 -1.34 22.00
C ILE A 13 -36.43 -0.95 23.45
N VAL A 14 -35.48 -0.25 24.05
CA VAL A 14 -35.52 0.16 25.46
C VAL A 14 -35.40 1.67 25.61
N LYS A 15 -35.78 2.17 26.80
CA LYS A 15 -35.56 3.56 27.21
C LYS A 15 -34.10 3.76 27.63
N LEU A 16 -33.60 5.00 27.52
CA LEU A 16 -32.24 5.35 27.92
C LEU A 16 -31.93 5.00 29.38
N ALA A 17 -32.85 5.31 30.30
CA ALA A 17 -32.66 5.04 31.73
C ALA A 17 -32.51 3.54 32.03
N GLU A 18 -33.24 2.69 31.31
CA GLU A 18 -33.13 1.24 31.43
C GLU A 18 -31.79 0.74 30.88
N ALA A 19 -31.36 1.25 29.73
CA ALA A 19 -30.06 0.92 29.16
C ALA A 19 -28.89 1.31 30.07
N ILE A 20 -28.95 2.49 30.70
CA ILE A 20 -27.94 2.93 31.67
C ILE A 20 -27.93 2.01 32.90
N ARG A 21 -29.11 1.65 33.43
CA ARG A 21 -29.21 0.72 34.57
C ARG A 21 -28.58 -0.63 34.25
N LEU A 22 -28.90 -1.20 33.08
CA LEU A 22 -28.34 -2.48 32.64
C LEU A 22 -26.82 -2.41 32.44
N ALA A 23 -26.31 -1.29 31.94
CA ALA A 23 -24.87 -1.05 31.82
C ALA A 23 -24.18 -1.06 33.20
N SER A 24 -24.76 -0.35 34.18
CA SER A 24 -24.25 -0.33 35.56
C SER A 24 -24.34 -1.69 36.26
N GLU A 25 -25.42 -2.46 36.04
CA GLU A 25 -25.59 -3.80 36.61
C GLU A 25 -24.57 -4.81 36.07
N ALA A 26 -24.16 -4.63 34.81
CA ALA A 26 -23.17 -5.45 34.16
C ALA A 26 -21.74 -4.89 34.27
N ASP A 27 -21.53 -3.76 34.97
CA ASP A 27 -20.24 -3.06 35.11
C ASP A 27 -19.55 -2.78 33.75
N VAL A 28 -20.33 -2.30 32.77
CA VAL A 28 -19.89 -1.98 31.40
C VAL A 28 -20.42 -0.63 30.95
N ASP A 29 -19.97 -0.16 29.78
CA ASP A 29 -20.44 1.07 29.18
C ASP A 29 -21.64 0.85 28.26
N LEU A 30 -22.54 1.83 28.19
CA LEU A 30 -23.53 1.95 27.13
C LEU A 30 -22.90 2.69 25.94
N VAL A 31 -22.63 1.97 24.86
CA VAL A 31 -21.95 2.52 23.67
C VAL A 31 -22.91 2.60 22.49
N GLU A 32 -23.03 3.78 21.88
CA GLU A 32 -23.79 3.97 20.64
C GLU A 32 -22.97 3.51 19.42
N ILE A 33 -23.44 2.46 18.73
CA ILE A 33 -22.72 1.85 17.60
C ILE A 33 -23.24 2.37 16.26
N ALA A 34 -24.54 2.62 16.15
CA ALA A 34 -25.16 3.21 14.96
C ALA A 34 -26.08 4.38 15.37
N PRO A 35 -25.54 5.61 15.49
CA PRO A 35 -26.32 6.78 15.90
C PRO A 35 -27.35 7.18 14.83
N ASN A 36 -27.06 6.90 13.55
CA ASN A 36 -27.91 7.28 12.41
C ASN A 36 -29.08 6.32 12.16
N ALA A 37 -29.20 5.23 12.93
CA ALA A 37 -30.31 4.29 12.79
C ALA A 37 -31.59 4.83 13.45
N ALA A 38 -32.77 4.40 12.96
CA ALA A 38 -34.06 4.72 13.57
C ALA A 38 -34.75 3.42 14.06
N PRO A 39 -34.78 3.15 15.38
CA PRO A 39 -34.13 3.87 16.48
C PRO A 39 -32.59 3.66 16.51
N PRO A 40 -31.81 4.54 17.17
CA PRO A 40 -30.36 4.39 17.31
C PRO A 40 -30.00 3.04 17.92
N VAL A 41 -28.89 2.43 17.47
CA VAL A 41 -28.44 1.12 17.96
C VAL A 41 -27.30 1.30 18.96
N CYS A 42 -27.52 0.82 20.17
CA CYS A 42 -26.56 0.84 21.28
C CYS A 42 -26.21 -0.58 21.70
N ARG A 43 -25.03 -0.77 22.29
CA ARG A 43 -24.56 -2.04 22.83
C ARG A 43 -23.91 -1.83 24.19
N LEU A 44 -24.15 -2.77 25.10
CA LEU A 44 -23.45 -2.85 26.38
C LEU A 44 -22.07 -3.49 26.14
N MET A 45 -20.98 -2.77 26.42
CA MET A 45 -19.63 -3.32 26.30
C MET A 45 -18.61 -2.49 27.08
N ASP A 46 -17.46 -3.06 27.40
CA ASP A 46 -16.28 -2.31 27.83
C ASP A 46 -15.69 -1.54 26.64
N TYR A 47 -15.86 -0.22 26.64
CA TYR A 47 -15.39 0.63 25.56
C TYR A 47 -13.87 0.68 25.47
N GLY A 48 -13.17 0.63 26.61
CA GLY A 48 -11.70 0.62 26.67
C GLY A 48 -11.11 -0.63 26.01
N LYS A 49 -11.64 -1.80 26.35
CA LYS A 49 -11.26 -3.08 25.74
C LYS A 49 -11.58 -3.12 24.25
N PHE A 50 -12.75 -2.62 23.84
CA PHE A 50 -13.12 -2.53 22.42
C PHE A 50 -12.13 -1.67 21.63
N LYS A 51 -11.80 -0.46 22.14
CA LYS A 51 -10.83 0.44 21.50
C LYS A 51 -9.44 -0.18 21.39
N TYR A 52 -9.02 -0.93 22.41
CA TYR A 52 -7.75 -1.66 22.38
C TYR A 52 -7.75 -2.75 21.31
N GLN A 53 -8.82 -3.56 21.22
CA GLN A 53 -8.95 -4.61 20.20
C GLN A 53 -8.98 -4.05 18.78
N GLU A 54 -9.74 -2.98 18.54
CA GLU A 54 -9.78 -2.30 17.25
C GLU A 54 -8.41 -1.71 16.87
N SER A 55 -7.71 -1.08 17.83
CA SER A 55 -6.35 -0.58 17.63
C SER A 55 -5.36 -1.72 17.29
N LYS A 56 -5.42 -2.83 18.03
CA LYS A 56 -4.59 -4.01 17.78
C LYS A 56 -4.86 -4.61 16.39
N LYS A 57 -6.13 -4.76 16.03
CA LYS A 57 -6.54 -5.26 14.71
C LYS A 57 -6.10 -4.34 13.58
N ALA A 58 -6.24 -3.03 13.74
CA ALA A 58 -5.76 -2.04 12.78
C ALA A 58 -4.22 -2.07 12.65
N HIS A 59 -3.51 -2.24 13.77
CA HIS A 59 -2.05 -2.37 13.78
C HIS A 59 -1.59 -3.65 13.08
N GLU A 60 -2.20 -4.79 13.38
CA GLU A 60 -1.93 -6.06 12.70
C GLU A 60 -2.24 -6.00 11.20
N ALA A 61 -3.34 -5.35 10.81
CA ALA A 61 -3.68 -5.14 9.41
C ALA A 61 -2.62 -4.28 8.70
N LYS A 62 -2.15 -3.21 9.35
CA LYS A 62 -1.08 -2.35 8.83
C LYS A 62 0.26 -3.10 8.71
N LEU A 63 0.61 -3.94 9.67
CA LEU A 63 1.82 -4.77 9.62
C LEU A 63 1.76 -5.82 8.50
N LYS A 64 0.57 -6.39 8.25
CA LYS A 64 0.36 -7.37 7.17
C LYS A 64 0.29 -6.74 5.78
N GLN A 65 0.08 -5.42 5.70
CA GLN A 65 0.07 -4.72 4.41
C GLN A 65 1.47 -4.73 3.82
N LYS A 66 1.63 -5.41 2.67
CA LYS A 66 2.88 -5.40 1.90
C LYS A 66 3.18 -3.96 1.47
N ILE A 67 4.26 -3.39 2.00
CA ILE A 67 4.76 -2.09 1.59
C ILE A 67 5.46 -2.29 0.25
N VAL A 68 4.97 -1.61 -0.78
CA VAL A 68 5.61 -1.58 -2.10
C VAL A 68 6.61 -0.44 -2.08
N GLU A 69 7.90 -0.76 -2.14
CA GLU A 69 8.97 0.24 -2.19
C GLU A 69 9.34 0.57 -3.64
N VAL A 70 9.96 1.73 -3.84
CA VAL A 70 10.52 2.13 -5.14
C VAL A 70 12.03 1.98 -5.06
N LYS A 71 12.57 0.95 -5.72
CA LYS A 71 14.00 0.67 -5.80
C LYS A 71 14.60 1.37 -7.01
N GLU A 72 15.58 2.24 -6.80
CA GLU A 72 16.24 2.98 -7.88
C GLU A 72 17.49 2.25 -8.39
N VAL A 73 17.61 2.06 -9.71
CA VAL A 73 18.80 1.52 -10.38
C VAL A 73 19.32 2.51 -11.40
N LYS A 74 20.62 2.81 -11.33
CA LYS A 74 21.25 3.88 -12.12
C LYS A 74 22.08 3.31 -13.28
N PHE A 75 21.83 3.82 -14.48
CA PHE A 75 22.53 3.49 -15.71
C PHE A 75 23.30 4.68 -16.26
N ARG A 76 24.23 4.38 -17.17
CA ARG A 76 24.97 5.38 -17.95
C ARG A 76 24.89 5.02 -19.44
N PRO A 77 24.98 5.99 -20.35
CA PRO A 77 24.99 5.72 -21.79
C PRO A 77 26.04 4.71 -22.25
N GLY A 78 27.20 4.66 -21.57
CA GLY A 78 28.30 3.72 -21.84
C GLY A 78 28.35 2.52 -20.91
N THR A 79 27.22 2.08 -20.32
CA THR A 79 27.16 0.84 -19.55
C THR A 79 27.50 -0.36 -20.44
N ASP A 80 28.47 -1.17 -20.03
CA ASP A 80 28.84 -2.42 -20.72
C ASP A 80 27.82 -3.54 -20.46
N ASP A 81 27.88 -4.61 -21.26
CA ASP A 81 26.94 -5.73 -21.15
C ASP A 81 27.04 -6.49 -19.82
N GLY A 82 28.21 -6.51 -19.16
CA GLY A 82 28.38 -7.14 -17.86
C GLY A 82 27.63 -6.39 -16.76
N ASP A 83 27.88 -5.09 -16.65
CA ASP A 83 27.17 -4.17 -15.75
C ASP A 83 25.67 -4.13 -16.05
N TYR A 84 25.29 -4.16 -17.34
CA TYR A 84 23.90 -4.25 -17.76
C TYR A 84 23.20 -5.49 -17.19
N ASN A 85 23.78 -6.67 -17.38
CA ASN A 85 23.19 -7.94 -16.95
C ASN A 85 23.07 -8.03 -15.41
N VAL A 86 24.05 -7.50 -14.68
CA VAL A 86 23.98 -7.43 -13.21
C VAL A 86 22.80 -6.55 -12.76
N LYS A 87 22.62 -5.39 -13.39
CA LYS A 87 21.50 -4.50 -13.08
C LYS A 87 20.16 -5.08 -13.50
N LEU A 88 20.07 -5.74 -14.65
CA LEU A 88 18.87 -6.43 -15.11
C LEU A 88 18.41 -7.50 -14.12
N ARG A 89 19.34 -8.31 -13.59
CA ARG A 89 19.05 -9.29 -12.54
C ARG A 89 18.50 -8.65 -11.26
N ASN A 90 19.07 -7.52 -10.84
CA ASN A 90 18.57 -6.79 -9.68
C ASN A 90 17.16 -6.23 -9.91
N LEU A 91 16.91 -5.66 -11.10
CA LEU A 91 15.59 -5.16 -11.50
C LEU A 91 14.55 -6.27 -11.50
N THR A 92 14.88 -7.41 -12.08
CA THR A 92 14.01 -8.61 -12.09
C THR A 92 13.66 -9.04 -10.67
N ARG A 93 14.67 -9.13 -9.78
CA ARG A 93 14.45 -9.48 -8.38
C ARG A 93 13.52 -8.49 -7.67
N PHE A 94 13.69 -7.19 -7.86
CA PHE A 94 12.82 -6.19 -7.23
C PHE A 94 11.37 -6.32 -7.70
N LEU A 95 11.15 -6.56 -9.00
CA LEU A 95 9.81 -6.77 -9.55
C LEU A 95 9.18 -8.08 -9.04
N ASP A 96 9.96 -9.16 -8.92
CA ASP A 96 9.50 -10.43 -8.34
C ASP A 96 9.14 -10.30 -6.85
N GLU A 97 9.91 -9.50 -6.10
CA GLU A 97 9.63 -9.13 -4.71
C GLU A 97 8.40 -8.21 -4.59
N GLY A 98 7.88 -7.70 -5.71
CA GLY A 98 6.69 -6.85 -5.77
C GLY A 98 6.96 -5.37 -5.51
N ASP A 99 8.23 -4.95 -5.58
CA ASP A 99 8.64 -3.56 -5.54
C ASP A 99 8.58 -2.93 -6.93
N LYS A 100 8.50 -1.60 -6.97
CA LYS A 100 8.63 -0.83 -8.20
C LYS A 100 10.09 -0.56 -8.49
N ALA A 101 10.47 -0.66 -9.75
CA ALA A 101 11.81 -0.35 -10.22
C ALA A 101 11.83 1.03 -10.89
N LYS A 102 12.60 1.97 -10.33
CA LYS A 102 12.91 3.26 -10.97
C LYS A 102 14.25 3.16 -11.67
N ILE A 103 14.25 3.19 -12.99
CA ILE A 103 15.45 3.18 -13.81
C ILE A 103 15.83 4.62 -14.13
N THR A 104 17.03 5.03 -13.74
CA THR A 104 17.54 6.38 -13.98
C THR A 104 18.82 6.32 -14.81
N LEU A 105 18.80 6.87 -16.01
CA LEU A 105 19.97 6.99 -16.87
C LEU A 105 20.51 8.42 -16.81
N ARG A 106 21.77 8.60 -16.39
CA ARG A 106 22.37 9.93 -16.22
C ARG A 106 23.32 10.26 -17.36
N PHE A 107 23.12 11.43 -17.97
CA PHE A 107 24.00 11.98 -19.01
C PHE A 107 25.02 12.96 -18.42
N ARG A 108 26.25 12.96 -18.94
CA ARG A 108 27.32 13.91 -18.60
C ARG A 108 27.75 14.73 -19.82
N GLY A 109 27.88 16.04 -19.62
CA GLY A 109 28.44 16.96 -20.62
C GLY A 109 27.80 16.82 -22.00
N ARG A 110 28.62 16.42 -22.98
CA ARG A 110 28.27 16.24 -24.41
C ARG A 110 27.35 15.03 -24.69
N GLU A 111 27.19 14.11 -23.74
CA GLU A 111 26.30 12.95 -23.89
C GLU A 111 24.83 13.34 -24.00
N MET A 112 24.47 14.56 -23.58
CA MET A 112 23.12 15.12 -23.75
C MET A 112 22.70 15.24 -25.22
N ALA A 113 23.64 15.22 -26.17
CA ALA A 113 23.36 15.20 -27.60
C ALA A 113 22.93 13.81 -28.10
N HIS A 114 23.25 12.73 -27.36
CA HIS A 114 22.98 11.34 -27.73
C HIS A 114 21.90 10.71 -26.85
N GLN A 115 20.77 11.40 -26.69
CA GLN A 115 19.63 10.90 -25.90
C GLN A 115 19.06 9.60 -26.51
N GLU A 116 19.18 9.44 -27.82
CA GLU A 116 18.84 8.24 -28.59
C GLU A 116 19.52 6.96 -28.08
N ILE A 117 20.72 7.06 -27.51
CA ILE A 117 21.44 5.90 -26.94
C ILE A 117 20.78 5.50 -25.62
N GLY A 118 20.44 6.49 -24.78
CA GLY A 118 19.71 6.25 -23.54
C GLY A 118 18.31 5.68 -23.79
N MET A 119 17.60 6.22 -24.78
CA MET A 119 16.26 5.73 -25.14
C MET A 119 16.31 4.27 -25.59
N ARG A 120 17.24 3.91 -26.49
CA ARG A 120 17.43 2.53 -26.93
C ARG A 120 17.75 1.57 -25.79
N MET A 121 18.56 2.01 -24.82
CA MET A 121 18.87 1.19 -23.64
C MET A 121 17.61 0.94 -22.77
N LEU A 122 16.77 1.97 -22.58
CA LEU A 122 15.53 1.82 -21.82
C LEU A 122 14.49 0.97 -22.56
N GLU A 123 14.41 1.07 -23.88
CA GLU A 123 13.57 0.18 -24.71
C GLU A 123 14.03 -1.28 -24.65
N ARG A 124 15.35 -1.51 -24.66
CA ARG A 124 15.92 -2.85 -24.42
C ARG A 124 15.51 -3.37 -23.04
N LEU A 125 15.71 -2.57 -21.97
CA LEU A 125 15.30 -2.94 -20.60
C LEU A 125 13.80 -3.21 -20.49
N ARG A 126 12.96 -2.43 -21.18
CA ARG A 126 11.52 -2.67 -21.22
C ARG A 126 11.19 -4.04 -21.83
N THR A 127 11.87 -4.40 -22.90
CA THR A 127 11.66 -5.69 -23.59
C THR A 127 12.12 -6.85 -22.71
N ASP A 128 13.32 -6.74 -22.13
CA ASP A 128 13.91 -7.77 -21.28
C ASP A 128 13.12 -7.97 -19.96
N LEU A 129 12.39 -6.95 -19.51
CA LEU A 129 11.56 -7.01 -18.29
C LEU A 129 10.06 -7.17 -18.58
N ASP A 130 9.62 -7.36 -19.82
CA ASP A 130 8.18 -7.42 -20.14
C ASP A 130 7.49 -8.63 -19.48
N GLU A 131 8.21 -9.71 -19.23
CA GLU A 131 7.66 -10.89 -18.56
C GLU A 131 7.31 -10.65 -17.09
N VAL A 132 8.14 -9.88 -16.37
CA VAL A 132 8.04 -9.67 -14.91
C VAL A 132 7.47 -8.30 -14.53
N GLY A 133 7.47 -7.34 -15.46
CA GLY A 133 7.16 -5.94 -15.19
C GLY A 133 6.18 -5.32 -16.18
N GLN A 134 5.52 -4.25 -15.74
CA GLN A 134 4.69 -3.39 -16.56
C GLN A 134 5.18 -1.95 -16.44
N VAL A 135 5.37 -1.28 -17.58
CA VAL A 135 5.77 0.14 -17.58
C VAL A 135 4.64 0.99 -17.01
N GLU A 136 4.89 1.65 -15.88
CA GLU A 136 3.97 2.62 -15.28
C GLU A 136 4.28 4.05 -15.78
N GLN A 137 5.56 4.36 -15.98
CA GLN A 137 6.02 5.64 -16.49
C GLN A 137 7.00 5.40 -17.65
N MET A 138 6.60 5.83 -18.85
CA MET A 138 7.45 5.79 -20.04
C MET A 138 8.71 6.64 -19.85
N PRO A 139 9.83 6.30 -20.53
CA PRO A 139 11.05 7.09 -20.51
C PRO A 139 10.81 8.58 -20.72
N LYS A 140 11.21 9.41 -19.76
CA LYS A 140 11.10 10.86 -19.84
C LYS A 140 12.39 11.53 -19.37
N MET A 141 12.75 12.62 -20.03
CA MET A 141 13.85 13.48 -19.59
C MET A 141 13.44 14.31 -18.36
N GLU A 142 14.23 14.19 -17.30
CA GLU A 142 14.18 14.99 -16.08
C GLU A 142 15.55 15.67 -15.91
N GLY A 143 15.68 16.89 -16.45
CA GLY A 143 16.93 17.64 -16.45
C GLY A 143 18.04 16.93 -17.25
N ARG A 144 19.06 16.41 -16.55
CA ARG A 144 20.21 15.69 -17.15
C ARG A 144 20.10 14.17 -17.00
N GLN A 145 18.91 13.68 -16.70
CA GLN A 145 18.62 12.27 -16.50
C GLN A 145 17.40 11.87 -17.33
N MET A 146 17.36 10.62 -17.76
CA MET A 146 16.16 9.99 -18.31
C MET A 146 15.67 8.96 -17.30
N VAL A 147 14.38 9.01 -16.99
CA VAL A 147 13.75 8.19 -15.95
C VAL A 147 12.65 7.35 -16.57
N MET A 148 12.61 6.06 -16.21
CA MET A 148 11.53 5.12 -16.50
C MET A 148 11.13 4.41 -15.21
N VAL A 149 9.84 4.16 -15.00
CA VAL A 149 9.36 3.40 -13.84
C VAL A 149 8.60 2.17 -14.33
N ILE A 150 8.99 1.02 -13.81
CA ILE A 150 8.36 -0.27 -14.08
C ILE A 150 7.78 -0.78 -12.76
N GLY A 151 6.50 -1.11 -12.76
CA GLY A 151 5.82 -1.79 -11.67
C GLY A 151 5.84 -3.31 -11.86
N PRO A 152 5.71 -4.10 -10.79
CA PRO A 152 5.63 -5.55 -10.91
C PRO A 152 4.34 -5.96 -11.61
N ARG A 153 4.40 -6.90 -12.57
CA ARG A 153 3.18 -7.49 -13.10
C ARG A 153 2.49 -8.27 -11.98
N ARG A 154 1.20 -8.01 -11.76
CA ARG A 154 0.40 -8.82 -10.84
C ARG A 154 0.42 -10.27 -11.36
N LYS A 155 0.94 -11.20 -10.56
CA LYS A 155 0.75 -12.64 -10.83
C LYS A 155 -0.76 -12.89 -10.93
N LYS A 156 -1.20 -13.36 -12.09
CA LYS A 156 -2.58 -13.82 -12.31
C LYS A 156 -2.91 -14.98 -11.37
#